data_AF-A0A9P0AHD5-F1
#
_entry.id   AF-A0A9P0AHD5-F1
#
_cell.length_a   1.000
_cell.length_b   1.000
_cell.length_c   1.000
_cell.angle_alpha   90.00
_cell.angle_beta   90.00
_cell.angle_gamma   90.00
#
_symmetry.space_group_name_H-M   'P 1'
#
loop_
_entity.id
_entity.type
_entity.pdbx_description
1 polymer ?
#
loop_
_entity_poly.entity_id
_entity_poly.type
_entity_poly.pdbx_seq_one_letter_code
_entity_poly.pdbx_strand_id
1 'polypeptide(L)'
;MTSPEASTLEAMCAEYTIMPTLASQSDKRRRKRTRLRHAVLALFTGKSLTSCDSPYFEPAKASNISVKRAIFILTTLAAFLFGLTVGILIPEYVLGTSVVEYSSSQMNSTSHIFPSLDPATVVRLARSKKDIVNSTSFQSVSFVNSTTHGDVERNSISPGWLDGVYWNQEVEKALPSGYSQKDATRWRKYVRTSSVVKMEEGCGRMQNRLLIFKDGTRACSRYRQNTDQIQGEIFSFFLGRILGLKNLTPSTLAVVKARSSLWSKVKSQASLAQWHEDRPVVVTMYLPALEPAYIPSPLRSVNKRLHPNDVDGPMPDIVELAQWSDLIVFDYLTANLDRVVNNMYNLQWNPGMMNASAHNLAKNADTGLLVFLDNESGLLHGYRLLSKYESYHSVLLDALCVFRKPTIDALTKLKTDGNVGYLLNELSFDELDREALPTLPEKSIRILNSRIERVLNHVAWCEKQYAGSLRK
;
A
#
# COMPACT_ATOMS: atom_id res chain seq x y z
N MET A 1 35.55 -32.40 45.35
CA MET A 1 34.82 -32.98 46.49
C MET A 1 34.46 -31.82 47.41
N THR A 2 33.21 -31.46 47.68
CA THR A 2 31.89 -31.99 47.20
C THR A 2 30.89 -30.83 47.14
N SER A 3 29.83 -30.99 46.34
CA SER A 3 28.66 -30.09 46.21
C SER A 3 27.39 -30.87 46.61
N PRO A 4 26.14 -30.33 46.55
CA PRO A 4 25.69 -29.00 46.07
C PRO A 4 25.13 -28.12 47.24
N GLU A 5 23.97 -27.45 47.32
CA GLU A 5 22.65 -27.45 46.65
C GLU A 5 21.90 -26.09 46.83
N ALA A 6 20.69 -26.01 46.28
CA ALA A 6 19.59 -25.04 46.39
C ALA A 6 19.42 -24.22 47.70
N SER A 7 18.74 -23.05 47.69
CA SER A 7 18.18 -22.27 46.56
C SER A 7 17.96 -20.78 46.86
N THR A 8 17.95 -19.99 45.79
CA THR A 8 17.65 -18.55 45.69
C THR A 8 16.25 -18.14 46.18
N LEU A 9 16.14 -17.09 47.02
CA LEU A 9 14.99 -16.15 46.96
C LEU A 9 15.18 -14.77 47.64
N GLU A 10 16.40 -14.34 47.99
CA GLU A 10 16.60 -13.06 48.71
C GLU A 10 17.81 -12.24 48.20
N ALA A 11 17.54 -11.26 47.33
CA ALA A 11 18.47 -10.18 46.95
C ALA A 11 17.73 -9.01 46.26
N MET A 12 18.34 -7.82 46.27
CA MET A 12 17.94 -6.62 45.49
C MET A 12 16.64 -5.89 45.90
N CYS A 13 16.56 -5.45 47.16
CA CYS A 13 15.65 -4.37 47.60
C CYS A 13 16.41 -3.31 48.42
N ALA A 14 17.26 -2.51 47.76
CA ALA A 14 17.90 -1.33 48.34
C ALA A 14 18.28 -0.32 47.23
N GLU A 15 18.29 0.97 47.57
CA GLU A 15 18.66 2.15 46.74
C GLU A 15 17.79 2.35 45.46
N TYR A 16 17.22 3.52 45.16
CA TYR A 16 17.56 4.91 45.49
C TYR A 16 16.31 5.74 45.79
N THR A 17 16.41 6.70 46.73
CA THR A 17 15.42 7.78 46.92
C THR A 17 16.10 9.14 46.73
N ILE A 18 15.67 9.91 45.72
CA ILE A 18 15.60 11.39 45.69
C ILE A 18 14.93 11.84 44.36
N MET A 19 14.32 13.03 44.39
CA MET A 19 13.36 13.59 43.42
C MET A 19 14.02 14.62 42.45
N PRO A 20 13.31 15.24 41.46
CA PRO A 20 12.10 14.83 40.71
C PRO A 20 12.15 15.08 39.17
N THR A 21 11.12 14.59 38.44
CA THR A 21 10.28 15.30 37.41
C THR A 21 9.91 14.48 36.14
N LEU A 22 8.84 14.92 35.46
CA LEU A 22 8.39 14.55 34.09
C LEU A 22 8.02 13.08 33.76
N ALA A 23 7.06 12.50 34.49
CA ALA A 23 6.38 11.27 34.07
C ALA A 23 5.38 11.51 32.90
N SER A 24 5.53 10.77 31.79
CA SER A 24 4.79 11.02 30.54
C SER A 24 3.33 10.50 30.53
N GLN A 25 2.54 10.93 29.53
CA GLN A 25 1.13 10.52 29.38
C GLN A 25 0.92 9.01 29.12
N SER A 26 1.94 8.27 28.68
CA SER A 26 1.81 6.83 28.38
C SER A 26 1.50 6.01 29.64
N ASP A 27 2.12 6.34 30.77
CA ASP A 27 1.98 5.57 32.01
C ASP A 27 0.58 5.72 32.63
N LYS A 28 -0.02 6.92 32.52
CA LYS A 28 -1.44 7.16 32.89
C LYS A 28 -2.40 6.30 32.06
N ARG A 29 -2.07 5.95 30.81
CA ARG A 29 -2.87 5.02 29.98
C ARG A 29 -2.64 3.56 30.36
N ARG A 30 -1.40 3.17 30.71
CA ARG A 30 -1.07 1.80 31.17
C ARG A 30 -1.81 1.47 32.46
N ARG A 31 -1.74 2.34 33.49
CA ARG A 31 -2.45 2.17 34.77
C ARG A 31 -3.98 2.09 34.64
N LYS A 32 -4.59 2.81 33.69
CA LYS A 32 -6.04 2.69 33.39
C LYS A 32 -6.42 1.32 32.80
N ARG A 33 -5.63 0.76 31.87
CA ARG A 33 -5.90 -0.57 31.30
C ARG A 33 -5.81 -1.70 32.33
N THR A 34 -4.85 -1.63 33.27
CA THR A 34 -4.72 -2.65 34.33
C THR A 34 -5.94 -2.64 35.27
N ARG A 35 -6.40 -1.46 35.71
CA ARG A 35 -7.60 -1.36 36.57
C ARG A 35 -8.87 -1.88 35.88
N LEU A 36 -9.05 -1.61 34.59
CA LEU A 36 -10.22 -2.10 33.83
C LEU A 36 -10.25 -3.63 33.73
N ARG A 37 -9.09 -4.29 33.52
CA ARG A 37 -9.02 -5.76 33.49
C ARG A 37 -9.38 -6.41 34.83
N HIS A 38 -8.94 -5.84 35.95
CA HIS A 38 -9.26 -6.38 37.28
C HIS A 38 -10.73 -6.18 37.66
N ALA A 39 -11.32 -5.03 37.31
CA ALA A 39 -12.75 -4.78 37.54
C ALA A 39 -13.65 -5.75 36.75
N VAL A 40 -13.28 -6.12 35.52
CA VAL A 40 -14.00 -7.14 34.74
C VAL A 40 -13.84 -8.54 35.35
N LEU A 41 -12.65 -8.92 35.82
CA LEU A 41 -12.44 -10.25 36.42
C LEU A 41 -13.26 -10.44 37.71
N ALA A 42 -13.40 -9.40 38.53
CA ALA A 42 -14.19 -9.44 39.76
C ALA A 42 -15.69 -9.68 39.50
N LEU A 43 -16.24 -9.09 38.43
CA LEU A 43 -17.65 -9.25 38.05
C LEU A 43 -18.03 -10.66 37.58
N PHE A 44 -17.06 -11.46 37.10
CA PHE A 44 -17.32 -12.82 36.60
C PHE A 44 -16.98 -13.95 37.60
N THR A 45 -16.37 -13.64 38.74
CA THR A 45 -15.81 -14.67 39.65
C THR A 45 -16.49 -14.77 41.01
N GLY A 46 -17.33 -13.80 41.39
CA GLY A 46 -18.26 -13.91 42.53
C GLY A 46 -17.64 -14.07 43.92
N LYS A 47 -16.31 -13.98 44.06
CA LYS A 47 -15.59 -14.17 45.32
C LYS A 47 -15.07 -12.84 45.86
N SER A 48 -15.44 -12.54 47.11
CA SER A 48 -14.77 -11.51 47.90
C SER A 48 -13.38 -12.00 48.31
N LEU A 49 -12.36 -11.16 48.18
CA LEU A 49 -11.01 -11.40 48.69
C LEU A 49 -10.74 -10.43 49.84
N THR A 50 -10.64 -10.98 51.05
CA THR A 50 -10.33 -10.27 52.29
C THR A 50 -8.84 -10.37 52.64
N SER A 51 -8.36 -9.38 53.40
CA SER A 51 -7.01 -9.27 53.97
C SER A 51 -5.83 -9.12 52.99
N CYS A 52 -5.35 -7.88 52.89
CA CYS A 52 -4.03 -7.52 53.41
C CYS A 52 -4.15 -6.10 53.98
N ASP A 53 -3.83 -5.91 55.27
CA ASP A 53 -4.04 -4.64 55.94
C ASP A 53 -2.96 -3.60 55.59
N SER A 54 -3.40 -2.37 55.31
CA SER A 54 -2.53 -1.21 55.09
C SER A 54 -3.24 0.05 55.60
N PRO A 55 -2.79 0.66 56.71
CA PRO A 55 -3.59 1.63 57.46
C PRO A 55 -3.54 3.06 56.90
N TYR A 56 -3.78 3.25 55.60
CA TYR A 56 -4.03 4.56 54.98
C TYR A 56 -4.83 4.45 53.66
N PHE A 57 -6.14 4.18 53.74
CA PHE A 57 -7.06 4.44 52.62
C PHE A 57 -8.48 4.74 53.12
N GLU A 58 -9.03 5.90 52.75
CA GLU A 58 -10.46 6.17 52.95
C GLU A 58 -11.31 5.26 52.05
N PRO A 59 -12.47 4.77 52.53
CA PRO A 59 -13.40 4.00 51.70
C PRO A 59 -14.00 4.90 50.61
N ALA A 60 -13.64 4.63 49.36
CA ALA A 60 -14.16 5.36 48.21
C ALA A 60 -15.69 5.19 48.11
N LYS A 61 -16.43 6.28 48.41
CA LYS A 61 -17.90 6.32 48.35
C LYS A 61 -18.41 5.71 47.03
N ALA A 62 -19.29 4.72 47.14
CA ALA A 62 -19.96 4.13 45.99
C ALA A 62 -20.60 5.25 45.15
N SER A 63 -20.18 5.38 43.89
CA SER A 63 -20.60 6.51 43.06
C SER A 63 -22.06 6.34 42.65
N ASN A 64 -22.97 7.07 43.31
CA ASN A 64 -24.37 7.17 42.91
C ASN A 64 -24.45 7.40 41.39
N ILE A 65 -25.06 6.44 40.68
CA ILE A 65 -25.25 6.55 39.24
C ILE A 65 -26.20 7.74 39.02
N SER A 66 -25.64 8.86 38.55
CA SER A 66 -26.42 10.06 38.25
C SER A 66 -27.61 9.67 37.38
N VAL A 67 -28.82 10.10 37.77
CA VAL A 67 -30.08 9.77 37.08
C VAL A 67 -29.98 10.06 35.58
N LYS A 68 -29.22 11.09 35.18
CA LYS A 68 -28.92 11.42 33.77
C LYS A 68 -28.25 10.27 33.01
N ARG A 69 -27.34 9.50 33.63
CA ARG A 69 -26.73 8.30 33.01
C ARG A 69 -27.71 7.14 32.91
N ALA A 70 -28.55 6.92 33.91
CA ALA A 70 -29.58 5.88 33.85
C ALA A 70 -30.57 6.15 32.71
N ILE A 71 -31.03 7.41 32.59
CA ILE A 71 -31.88 7.86 31.47
C ILE A 71 -31.18 7.65 30.12
N PHE A 72 -29.91 8.08 29.97
CA PHE A 72 -29.16 7.89 28.71
C PHE A 72 -28.99 6.41 28.31
N ILE A 73 -28.80 5.51 29.27
CA ILE A 73 -28.70 4.07 28.99
C ILE A 73 -30.07 3.52 28.56
N LEU A 74 -31.15 3.88 29.26
CA LEU A 74 -32.52 3.48 28.93
C LEU A 74 -32.96 3.97 27.54
N THR A 75 -32.72 5.23 27.20
CA THR A 75 -33.11 5.77 25.88
C THR A 75 -32.30 5.16 24.75
N THR A 76 -31.00 4.87 24.98
CA THR A 76 -30.16 4.17 23.99
C THR A 76 -30.65 2.74 23.77
N LEU A 77 -31.03 2.02 24.83
CA LEU A 77 -31.59 0.66 24.74
C LEU A 77 -32.95 0.65 24.01
N ALA A 78 -33.84 1.59 24.33
CA ALA A 78 -35.13 1.72 23.66
C ALA A 78 -34.98 2.01 22.15
N ALA A 79 -34.09 2.93 21.78
CA ALA A 79 -33.80 3.25 20.39
C ALA A 79 -33.21 2.05 19.61
N PHE A 80 -32.31 1.29 20.24
CA PHE A 80 -31.74 0.08 19.65
C PHE A 80 -32.80 -1.01 19.42
N LEU A 81 -33.64 -1.28 20.42
CA LEU A 81 -34.71 -2.28 20.31
C LEU A 81 -35.76 -1.90 19.25
N PHE A 82 -36.12 -0.61 19.16
CA PHE A 82 -37.03 -0.12 18.11
C PHE A 82 -36.41 -0.23 16.70
N GLY A 83 -35.12 0.12 16.55
CA GLY A 83 -34.40 -0.07 15.29
C GLY A 83 -34.33 -1.55 14.86
N LEU A 84 -34.17 -2.45 15.83
CA LEU A 84 -34.13 -3.89 15.60
C LEU A 84 -35.48 -4.45 15.12
N THR A 85 -36.60 -4.10 15.77
CA THR A 85 -37.93 -4.57 15.34
C THR A 85 -38.34 -4.01 13.99
N VAL A 86 -38.10 -2.71 13.73
CA VAL A 86 -38.35 -2.09 12.42
C VAL A 86 -37.50 -2.74 11.32
N GLY A 87 -36.23 -3.02 11.59
CA GLY A 87 -35.31 -3.65 10.65
C GLY A 87 -35.61 -5.11 10.31
N ILE A 88 -36.35 -5.83 11.16
CA ILE A 88 -36.77 -7.23 10.93
C ILE A 88 -38.15 -7.29 10.25
N LEU A 89 -39.12 -6.52 10.76
CA LEU A 89 -40.52 -6.63 10.33
C LEU A 89 -40.79 -6.01 8.94
N ILE A 90 -40.05 -4.96 8.54
CA ILE A 90 -40.25 -4.34 7.22
C ILE A 90 -39.86 -5.31 6.08
N PRO A 91 -38.67 -5.95 6.06
CA PRO A 91 -38.35 -6.95 5.04
C PRO A 91 -39.35 -8.10 4.96
N GLU A 92 -39.82 -8.61 6.10
CA GLU A 92 -40.78 -9.71 6.16
C GLU A 92 -42.14 -9.33 5.53
N TYR A 93 -42.64 -8.12 5.82
CA TYR A 93 -43.88 -7.60 5.24
C TYR A 93 -43.75 -7.25 3.74
N VAL A 94 -42.59 -6.74 3.31
CA VAL A 94 -42.35 -6.31 1.91
C VAL A 94 -42.04 -7.49 0.97
N LEU A 95 -41.42 -8.56 1.47
CA LEU A 95 -41.03 -9.71 0.63
C LEU A 95 -42.04 -10.87 0.64
N GLY A 96 -42.99 -10.88 1.58
CA GLY A 96 -43.95 -11.99 1.78
C GLY A 96 -45.04 -12.17 0.70
N THR A 97 -45.06 -11.37 -0.37
CA THR A 97 -46.18 -11.29 -1.33
C THR A 97 -45.79 -11.50 -2.80
N SER A 98 -44.72 -12.25 -3.08
CA SER A 98 -44.23 -12.48 -4.46
C SER A 98 -43.77 -13.91 -4.74
N VAL A 99 -44.66 -14.89 -4.54
CA VAL A 99 -44.54 -16.22 -5.16
C VAL A 99 -45.42 -16.24 -6.41
N VAL A 100 -44.83 -15.93 -7.57
CA VAL A 100 -45.50 -16.03 -8.87
C VAL A 100 -45.12 -17.36 -9.53
N GLU A 101 -46.12 -18.19 -9.75
CA GLU A 101 -45.98 -19.54 -10.33
C GLU A 101 -45.86 -19.45 -11.86
N TYR A 102 -44.68 -19.79 -12.41
CA TYR A 102 -44.42 -19.73 -13.84
C TYR A 102 -44.45 -21.13 -14.48
N SER A 103 -45.64 -21.54 -14.93
CA SER A 103 -45.78 -22.68 -15.84
C SER A 103 -45.17 -22.33 -17.21
N SER A 104 -44.50 -23.28 -17.84
CA SER A 104 -43.98 -23.14 -19.21
C SER A 104 -44.40 -24.34 -20.07
N SER A 105 -44.93 -24.06 -21.26
CA SER A 105 -45.51 -25.07 -22.14
C SER A 105 -45.38 -24.69 -23.61
N GLN A 106 -45.05 -25.69 -24.44
CA GLN A 106 -44.89 -25.66 -25.91
C GLN A 106 -43.69 -24.82 -26.40
N MET A 107 -42.68 -25.33 -27.15
CA MET A 107 -42.48 -26.40 -28.16
C MET A 107 -42.56 -25.93 -29.63
N ASN A 108 -41.65 -26.51 -30.43
CA ASN A 108 -41.49 -26.45 -31.89
C ASN A 108 -40.97 -25.09 -32.41
N SER A 109 -39.94 -25.01 -33.27
CA SER A 109 -39.01 -25.99 -33.88
C SER A 109 -37.79 -25.21 -34.48
N THR A 110 -36.66 -25.76 -34.96
CA THR A 110 -36.31 -27.14 -35.42
C THR A 110 -34.79 -27.41 -35.33
N SER A 111 -34.37 -28.65 -35.63
CA SER A 111 -33.12 -29.14 -36.28
C SER A 111 -32.10 -28.12 -36.85
N HIS A 112 -30.77 -28.32 -36.85
CA HIS A 112 -29.83 -29.47 -36.74
C HIS A 112 -28.41 -28.93 -36.33
N ILE A 113 -27.35 -29.66 -35.94
CA ILE A 113 -27.09 -31.05 -35.47
C ILE A 113 -25.77 -31.04 -34.65
N PHE A 114 -25.61 -31.92 -33.67
CA PHE A 114 -24.34 -32.49 -33.17
C PHE A 114 -24.65 -33.86 -32.50
N PRO A 115 -23.72 -34.82 -32.43
CA PRO A 115 -24.01 -36.18 -31.94
C PRO A 115 -24.07 -36.29 -30.40
N SER A 116 -24.84 -37.26 -29.92
CA SER A 116 -25.18 -37.48 -28.51
C SER A 116 -24.19 -38.36 -27.73
N LEU A 117 -24.09 -38.13 -26.43
CA LEU A 117 -23.59 -39.09 -25.44
C LEU A 117 -24.68 -39.42 -24.40
N ASP A 118 -24.67 -40.66 -23.90
CA ASP A 118 -25.76 -41.29 -23.16
C ASP A 118 -25.75 -40.96 -21.64
N PRO A 119 -26.84 -40.42 -21.04
CA PRO A 119 -26.89 -40.02 -19.63
C PRO A 119 -27.13 -41.17 -18.64
N ALA A 120 -26.47 -42.32 -18.81
CA ALA A 120 -26.66 -43.51 -17.96
C ALA A 120 -25.71 -43.62 -16.73
N THR A 121 -24.68 -42.78 -16.63
CA THR A 121 -23.51 -43.04 -15.75
C THR A 121 -23.47 -42.23 -14.44
N VAL A 122 -24.36 -41.24 -14.24
CA VAL A 122 -24.19 -40.23 -13.16
C VAL A 122 -24.76 -40.67 -11.80
N VAL A 123 -25.66 -41.67 -11.74
CA VAL A 123 -26.37 -42.06 -10.50
C VAL A 123 -25.73 -43.27 -9.79
N ARG A 124 -24.43 -43.21 -9.45
CA ARG A 124 -23.81 -44.27 -8.62
C ARG A 124 -22.61 -43.90 -7.73
N LEU A 125 -22.47 -42.65 -7.28
CA LEU A 125 -21.41 -42.25 -6.33
C LEU A 125 -21.87 -41.31 -5.19
N ALA A 126 -23.10 -41.51 -4.70
CA ALA A 126 -23.71 -40.73 -3.61
C ALA A 126 -24.13 -41.58 -2.38
N ARG A 127 -23.43 -42.68 -2.10
CA ARG A 127 -23.65 -43.52 -0.90
C ARG A 127 -22.35 -44.14 -0.36
N SER A 128 -21.60 -43.38 0.43
CA SER A 128 -21.04 -43.85 1.72
C SER A 128 -20.41 -42.65 2.44
N LYS A 129 -20.91 -42.29 3.63
CA LYS A 129 -20.31 -41.23 4.45
C LYS A 129 -20.65 -41.42 5.93
N LYS A 130 -20.10 -42.49 6.52
CA LYS A 130 -19.93 -42.60 7.97
C LYS A 130 -18.79 -43.58 8.29
N ASP A 131 -18.28 -43.41 9.51
CA ASP A 131 -17.48 -44.38 10.26
C ASP A 131 -16.16 -44.85 9.62
N ILE A 132 -15.09 -44.10 9.91
CA ILE A 132 -13.95 -44.58 10.76
C ILE A 132 -13.14 -43.36 11.21
N VAL A 133 -12.56 -43.44 12.41
CA VAL A 133 -11.84 -42.36 13.10
C VAL A 133 -10.46 -42.87 13.54
N ASN A 134 -9.48 -41.95 13.57
CA ASN A 134 -8.10 -42.07 14.05
C ASN A 134 -7.07 -42.86 13.22
N SER A 135 -5.88 -42.28 13.19
CA SER A 135 -4.55 -42.90 13.02
C SER A 135 -4.27 -43.75 11.78
N THR A 136 -3.43 -43.23 10.89
CA THR A 136 -2.08 -43.81 10.73
C THR A 136 -1.10 -42.83 10.08
N SER A 137 0.19 -43.02 10.39
CA SER A 137 1.32 -42.40 9.69
C SER A 137 1.39 -42.88 8.24
N PHE A 138 1.75 -42.00 7.31
CA PHE A 138 2.22 -42.40 5.98
C PHE A 138 3.73 -42.17 5.87
N GLN A 139 4.44 -43.26 5.59
CA GLN A 139 5.89 -43.28 5.45
C GLN A 139 6.33 -42.69 4.11
N SER A 140 7.54 -42.13 4.08
CA SER A 140 8.27 -41.91 2.84
C SER A 140 8.64 -43.25 2.19
N VAL A 141 8.40 -43.41 0.89
CA VAL A 141 8.99 -44.46 0.06
C VAL A 141 9.52 -43.85 -1.23
N SER A 142 10.77 -44.15 -1.54
CA SER A 142 11.51 -43.61 -2.68
C SER A 142 12.22 -44.74 -3.43
N PHE A 143 11.84 -44.95 -4.69
CA PHE A 143 12.36 -45.93 -5.67
C PHE A 143 11.87 -45.50 -7.07
N VAL A 144 12.50 -45.77 -8.21
CA VAL A 144 13.88 -46.14 -8.61
C VAL A 144 13.93 -45.87 -10.15
N ASN A 145 15.03 -45.63 -10.87
CA ASN A 145 16.44 -45.97 -10.70
C ASN A 145 17.38 -44.92 -11.33
N SER A 146 18.67 -45.05 -11.05
CA SER A 146 19.78 -44.33 -11.66
C SER A 146 19.92 -44.61 -13.16
N THR A 147 20.37 -43.62 -13.93
CA THR A 147 21.17 -43.83 -15.14
C THR A 147 22.37 -42.87 -15.08
N THR A 148 23.58 -43.38 -15.28
CA THR A 148 24.82 -42.67 -14.99
C THR A 148 25.48 -42.08 -16.24
N HIS A 149 26.36 -41.09 -16.02
CA HIS A 149 27.30 -40.51 -16.99
C HIS A 149 26.72 -39.96 -18.29
N GLY A 150 26.15 -38.76 -18.17
CA GLY A 150 26.26 -37.73 -19.19
C GLY A 150 26.64 -36.42 -18.51
N ASP A 151 27.92 -36.16 -18.32
CA ASP A 151 28.44 -34.91 -17.75
C ASP A 151 28.30 -33.77 -18.77
N VAL A 152 27.06 -33.36 -19.00
CA VAL A 152 26.73 -32.13 -19.72
C VAL A 152 27.21 -30.98 -18.86
N GLU A 153 28.28 -30.31 -19.31
CA GLU A 153 28.82 -29.11 -18.67
C GLU A 153 27.68 -28.14 -18.34
N ARG A 154 27.58 -27.72 -17.07
CA ARG A 154 26.66 -26.64 -16.69
C ARG A 154 27.26 -25.27 -17.05
N ASN A 155 27.58 -25.12 -18.33
CA ASN A 155 27.98 -23.86 -18.95
C ASN A 155 26.77 -22.93 -19.02
N SER A 156 26.54 -22.19 -17.93
CA SER A 156 25.46 -21.21 -17.81
C SER A 156 25.90 -19.96 -17.03
N ILE A 157 27.03 -19.38 -17.46
CA ILE A 157 27.15 -17.92 -17.58
C ILE A 157 26.15 -17.55 -18.69
N SER A 158 25.19 -16.65 -18.48
CA SER A 158 25.49 -15.22 -18.39
C SER A 158 24.66 -14.46 -17.34
N PRO A 159 25.32 -13.89 -16.31
CA PRO A 159 24.92 -12.60 -15.69
C PRO A 159 24.93 -11.42 -16.68
N GLY A 160 24.62 -11.63 -17.97
CA GLY A 160 24.87 -10.69 -19.06
C GLY A 160 24.11 -9.37 -18.92
N TRP A 161 22.95 -9.40 -18.25
CA TRP A 161 22.13 -8.22 -17.96
C TRP A 161 22.62 -7.38 -16.76
N LEU A 162 23.64 -7.83 -16.01
CA LEU A 162 23.98 -7.29 -14.69
C LEU A 162 25.46 -6.95 -14.49
N ASP A 163 25.73 -5.69 -14.15
CA ASP A 163 26.99 -5.24 -13.57
C ASP A 163 26.95 -5.46 -12.03
N GLY A 164 26.88 -6.72 -11.63
CA GLY A 164 26.83 -7.14 -10.22
C GLY A 164 25.44 -7.10 -9.60
N VAL A 165 25.20 -6.14 -8.70
CA VAL A 165 23.84 -5.84 -8.17
C VAL A 165 23.16 -4.71 -8.95
N TYR A 166 23.75 -4.30 -10.06
CA TYR A 166 23.23 -3.23 -10.91
C TYR A 166 22.81 -3.76 -12.28
N TRP A 167 21.74 -3.22 -12.85
CA TRP A 167 21.42 -3.45 -14.26
C TRP A 167 22.54 -2.90 -15.16
N ASN A 168 22.93 -3.65 -16.18
CA ASN A 168 24.04 -3.28 -17.06
C ASN A 168 23.71 -2.10 -17.99
N GLN A 169 24.71 -1.64 -18.73
CA GLN A 169 24.55 -0.54 -19.69
C GLN A 169 23.61 -0.86 -20.87
N GLU A 170 23.30 -2.12 -21.17
CA GLU A 170 22.39 -2.50 -22.26
C GLU A 170 20.92 -2.38 -21.82
N VAL A 171 20.59 -2.89 -20.62
CA VAL A 171 19.27 -2.72 -20.00
C VAL A 171 18.99 -1.23 -19.78
N GLU A 172 19.96 -0.47 -19.26
CA GLU A 172 19.82 0.98 -19.08
C GLU A 172 19.62 1.77 -20.39
N LYS A 173 20.15 1.29 -21.53
CA LYS A 173 19.89 1.87 -22.87
C LYS A 173 18.53 1.49 -23.44
N ALA A 174 18.05 0.28 -23.15
CA ALA A 174 16.77 -0.23 -23.64
C ALA A 174 15.55 0.26 -22.84
N LEU A 175 15.77 0.86 -21.67
CA LEU A 175 14.70 1.48 -20.87
C LEU A 175 13.93 2.55 -21.67
N PRO A 176 12.58 2.57 -21.59
CA PRO A 176 11.76 3.57 -22.25
C PRO A 176 12.19 5.00 -21.90
N SER A 177 12.16 5.90 -22.89
CA SER A 177 12.68 7.26 -22.73
C SER A 177 12.03 8.02 -21.57
N GLY A 178 10.72 7.79 -21.38
CA GLY A 178 9.85 8.39 -20.37
C GLY A 178 9.91 9.92 -20.33
N TYR A 179 9.58 10.51 -19.19
CA TYR A 179 9.45 11.96 -19.06
C TYR A 179 10.75 12.61 -18.56
N SER A 180 11.25 13.61 -19.27
CA SER A 180 12.45 14.36 -18.88
C SER A 180 12.11 15.59 -18.04
N GLN A 181 13.13 16.20 -17.44
CA GLN A 181 12.97 17.48 -16.73
C GLN A 181 12.47 18.60 -17.67
N LYS A 182 12.84 18.55 -18.96
CA LYS A 182 12.37 19.52 -19.97
C LYS A 182 10.86 19.38 -20.19
N ASP A 183 10.32 18.17 -20.13
CA ASP A 183 8.89 17.92 -20.31
C ASP A 183 8.09 18.32 -19.06
N ALA A 184 8.63 18.10 -17.86
CA ALA A 184 8.09 18.63 -16.61
C ALA A 184 8.00 20.17 -16.62
N THR A 185 9.08 20.87 -17.01
CA THR A 185 9.10 22.34 -17.14
C THR A 185 8.16 22.83 -18.25
N ARG A 186 8.12 22.14 -19.41
CA ARG A 186 7.18 22.46 -20.50
C ARG A 186 5.73 22.33 -20.02
N TRP A 187 5.39 21.26 -19.30
CA TRP A 187 4.05 21.03 -18.76
C TRP A 187 3.63 22.09 -17.75
N ARG A 188 4.48 22.44 -16.78
CA ARG A 188 4.21 23.52 -15.82
C ARG A 188 3.94 24.85 -16.52
N LYS A 189 4.79 25.23 -17.48
CA LYS A 189 4.60 26.46 -18.27
C LYS A 189 3.30 26.40 -19.08
N TYR A 190 3.02 25.27 -19.71
CA TYR A 190 1.82 25.05 -20.50
C TYR A 190 0.55 25.23 -19.67
N VAL A 191 0.39 24.51 -18.56
CA VAL A 191 -0.79 24.59 -17.69
C VAL A 191 -1.00 26.01 -17.16
N ARG A 192 0.06 26.73 -16.76
CA ARG A 192 -0.06 28.09 -16.21
C ARG A 192 -0.37 29.18 -17.24
N THR A 193 -0.03 28.96 -18.52
CA THR A 193 -0.29 29.93 -19.60
C THR A 193 -1.53 29.62 -20.43
N SER A 194 -2.07 28.40 -20.31
CA SER A 194 -3.21 27.93 -21.08
C SER A 194 -4.54 28.11 -20.35
N SER A 195 -5.64 27.89 -21.07
CA SER A 195 -7.01 28.08 -20.59
C SER A 195 -7.80 26.81 -20.84
N VAL A 196 -8.40 26.22 -19.79
CA VAL A 196 -9.32 25.08 -19.94
C VAL A 196 -10.58 25.59 -20.63
N VAL A 197 -11.09 24.85 -21.62
CA VAL A 197 -12.33 25.19 -22.34
C VAL A 197 -13.48 24.24 -22.03
N LYS A 198 -13.18 23.02 -21.58
CA LYS A 198 -14.17 22.05 -21.08
C LYS A 198 -13.56 21.24 -19.94
N MET A 199 -14.36 20.98 -18.91
CA MET A 199 -14.04 20.08 -17.81
C MET A 199 -15.14 19.03 -17.66
N GLU A 200 -14.75 17.76 -17.62
CA GLU A 200 -15.67 16.61 -17.61
C GLU A 200 -15.22 15.53 -16.61
N GLU A 201 -16.09 14.56 -16.32
CA GLU A 201 -15.78 13.46 -15.40
C GLU A 201 -14.76 12.50 -16.00
N GLY A 202 -13.87 11.97 -15.18
CA GLY A 202 -12.82 11.06 -15.63
C GLY A 202 -11.63 11.00 -14.69
N CYS A 203 -10.57 10.33 -15.13
CA CYS A 203 -9.32 10.18 -14.37
C CYS A 203 -9.50 9.51 -12.99
N GLY A 204 -10.44 8.57 -12.85
CA GLY A 204 -10.63 7.77 -11.63
C GLY A 204 -11.78 8.25 -10.75
N ARG A 205 -11.48 8.88 -9.61
CA ARG A 205 -12.47 9.17 -8.55
C ARG A 205 -13.49 10.24 -8.95
N MET A 206 -14.68 10.19 -8.35
CA MET A 206 -15.82 11.10 -8.58
C MET A 206 -15.50 12.60 -8.57
N GLN A 207 -14.50 13.07 -7.81
CA GLN A 207 -14.07 14.48 -7.77
C GLN A 207 -12.90 14.81 -8.70
N ASN A 208 -12.24 13.82 -9.31
CA ASN A 208 -11.25 14.05 -10.36
C ASN A 208 -11.95 14.53 -11.63
N ARG A 209 -11.24 15.31 -12.45
CA ARG A 209 -11.79 15.82 -13.71
C ARG A 209 -10.78 15.70 -14.84
N LEU A 210 -11.28 15.34 -16.01
CA LEU A 210 -10.57 15.45 -17.28
C LEU A 210 -10.72 16.90 -17.76
N LEU A 211 -9.59 17.61 -17.83
CA LEU A 211 -9.50 18.96 -18.40
C LEU A 211 -9.20 18.86 -19.89
N ILE A 212 -9.89 19.65 -20.70
CA ILE A 212 -9.61 19.84 -22.11
C ILE A 212 -9.27 21.31 -22.35
N PHE A 213 -8.09 21.56 -22.91
CA PHE A 213 -7.58 22.88 -23.26
C PHE A 213 -8.01 23.29 -24.68
N LYS A 214 -7.82 24.57 -25.03
CA LYS A 214 -8.29 25.16 -26.32
C LYS A 214 -7.75 24.43 -27.57
N ASP A 215 -6.56 23.86 -27.47
CA ASP A 215 -5.85 23.11 -28.51
C ASP A 215 -6.26 21.62 -28.61
N GLY A 216 -7.14 21.15 -27.72
CA GLY A 216 -7.50 19.74 -27.60
C GLY A 216 -6.60 18.92 -26.66
N THR A 217 -5.52 19.50 -26.12
CA THR A 217 -4.66 18.86 -25.12
C THR A 217 -5.49 18.49 -23.88
N ARG A 218 -5.18 17.34 -23.28
CA ARG A 218 -5.92 16.77 -22.13
C ARG A 218 -5.05 16.72 -20.87
N ALA A 219 -5.67 16.90 -19.72
CA ALA A 219 -5.03 16.70 -18.41
C ALA A 219 -5.97 16.02 -17.41
N CYS A 220 -5.40 15.22 -16.51
CA CYS A 220 -6.09 14.74 -15.33
C CYS A 220 -5.87 15.72 -14.18
N SER A 221 -6.96 16.24 -13.60
CA SER A 221 -6.89 17.07 -12.40
C SER A 221 -7.39 16.29 -11.18
N ARG A 222 -6.54 16.19 -10.15
CA ARG A 222 -6.83 15.55 -8.86
C ARG A 222 -7.20 16.61 -7.82
N TYR A 223 -8.47 16.59 -7.41
CA TYR A 223 -9.00 17.41 -6.33
C TYR A 223 -9.16 16.58 -5.05
N ARG A 224 -8.75 17.12 -3.89
CA ARG A 224 -8.87 16.47 -2.58
C ARG A 224 -9.17 17.48 -1.48
N GLN A 225 -10.05 17.09 -0.56
CA GLN A 225 -10.28 17.80 0.70
C GLN A 225 -9.08 17.70 1.65
N ASN A 226 -8.39 16.54 1.68
CA ASN A 226 -7.18 16.37 2.49
C ASN A 226 -5.95 16.96 1.76
N THR A 227 -5.24 17.87 2.42
CA THR A 227 -4.01 18.48 1.89
C THR A 227 -2.84 17.48 1.88
N ASP A 228 -2.77 16.52 2.80
CA ASP A 228 -1.73 15.47 2.82
C ASP A 228 -1.68 14.69 1.49
N GLN A 229 -2.82 14.50 0.82
CA GLN A 229 -2.94 13.77 -0.44
C GLN A 229 -2.49 14.62 -1.65
N ILE A 230 -2.80 15.91 -1.66
CA ILE A 230 -2.28 16.85 -2.67
C ILE A 230 -0.75 16.93 -2.55
N GLN A 231 -0.25 17.08 -1.32
CA GLN A 231 1.18 17.06 -1.01
C GLN A 231 1.81 15.71 -1.38
N GLY A 232 1.18 14.59 -1.00
CA GLY A 232 1.64 13.24 -1.33
C GLY A 232 1.91 13.05 -2.82
N GLU A 233 0.96 13.43 -3.68
CA GLU A 233 1.12 13.39 -5.13
C GLU A 233 2.28 14.28 -5.62
N ILE A 234 2.25 15.58 -5.30
CA ILE A 234 3.16 16.54 -5.92
C ILE A 234 4.60 16.44 -5.39
N PHE A 235 4.79 16.20 -4.08
CA PHE A 235 6.12 15.95 -3.52
C PHE A 235 6.69 14.59 -3.96
N SER A 236 5.84 13.58 -4.21
CA SER A 236 6.30 12.31 -4.80
C SER A 236 6.76 12.53 -6.25
N PHE A 237 6.03 13.32 -7.05
CA PHE A 237 6.49 13.74 -8.38
C PHE A 237 7.88 14.39 -8.32
N PHE A 238 8.10 15.36 -7.42
CA PHE A 238 9.39 16.01 -7.26
C PHE A 238 10.50 15.08 -6.75
N LEU A 239 10.22 14.20 -5.78
CA LEU A 239 11.19 13.19 -5.35
C LEU A 239 11.60 12.29 -6.52
N GLY A 240 10.64 11.87 -7.35
CA GLY A 240 10.93 11.14 -8.59
C GLY A 240 11.83 11.93 -9.54
N ARG A 241 11.59 13.24 -9.73
CA ARG A 241 12.47 14.11 -10.53
C ARG A 241 13.90 14.18 -9.98
N ILE A 242 14.05 14.31 -8.65
CA ILE A 242 15.35 14.39 -7.96
C ILE A 242 16.12 13.07 -8.08
N LEU A 243 15.42 11.93 -8.00
CA LEU A 243 15.98 10.59 -8.18
C LEU A 243 16.22 10.22 -9.67
N GLY A 244 15.97 11.13 -10.61
CA GLY A 244 16.14 10.89 -12.05
C GLY A 244 15.07 10.00 -12.69
N LEU A 245 14.03 9.62 -11.95
CA LEU A 245 12.97 8.71 -12.41
C LEU A 245 12.16 9.34 -13.55
N LYS A 246 11.93 8.54 -14.59
CA LYS A 246 11.24 8.91 -15.83
C LYS A 246 9.78 8.43 -15.89
N ASN A 247 9.40 7.56 -14.94
CA ASN A 247 8.13 6.85 -14.84
C ASN A 247 6.98 7.71 -14.26
N LEU A 248 7.30 8.89 -13.72
CA LEU A 248 6.31 9.80 -13.17
C LEU A 248 5.87 10.82 -14.23
N THR A 249 4.60 10.76 -14.60
CA THR A 249 3.93 11.67 -15.53
C THR A 249 4.12 13.14 -15.12
N PRO A 250 4.32 14.10 -16.06
CA PRO A 250 4.40 15.51 -15.73
C PRO A 250 3.20 16.00 -14.92
N SER A 251 3.45 16.42 -13.68
CA SER A 251 2.48 16.98 -12.74
C SER A 251 2.87 18.42 -12.38
N THR A 252 1.87 19.27 -12.15
CA THR A 252 2.08 20.60 -11.58
C THR A 252 0.95 20.94 -10.61
N LEU A 253 1.24 21.79 -9.62
CA LEU A 253 0.19 22.39 -8.81
C LEU A 253 -0.58 23.45 -9.64
N ALA A 254 -1.85 23.64 -9.31
CA ALA A 254 -2.67 24.77 -9.72
C ALA A 254 -3.69 25.08 -8.61
N VAL A 255 -4.20 26.32 -8.55
CA VAL A 255 -5.22 26.73 -7.56
C VAL A 255 -6.52 27.05 -8.28
N VAL A 256 -7.64 26.54 -7.77
CA VAL A 256 -8.99 26.76 -8.32
C VAL A 256 -9.43 28.20 -8.01
N LYS A 257 -9.03 29.16 -8.85
CA LYS A 257 -9.46 30.57 -8.78
C LYS A 257 -10.33 30.91 -9.99
N ALA A 258 -11.61 31.22 -9.78
CA ALA A 258 -12.63 31.40 -10.82
C ALA A 258 -12.37 32.63 -11.71
N ARG A 259 -11.52 33.56 -11.28
CA ARG A 259 -11.07 34.73 -12.07
C ARG A 259 -9.80 34.49 -12.88
N SER A 260 -9.15 33.33 -12.77
CA SER A 260 -7.91 33.04 -13.49
C SER A 260 -8.14 32.70 -14.97
N SER A 261 -7.10 32.89 -15.81
CA SER A 261 -7.04 32.45 -17.21
C SER A 261 -7.33 30.94 -17.38
N LEU A 262 -6.86 30.14 -16.41
CA LEU A 262 -6.99 28.69 -16.43
C LEU A 262 -8.44 28.22 -16.25
N TRP A 263 -9.16 28.74 -15.24
CA TRP A 263 -10.46 28.21 -14.82
C TRP A 263 -11.68 29.05 -15.23
N SER A 264 -11.52 30.31 -15.61
CA SER A 264 -12.64 31.27 -15.81
C SER A 264 -13.76 30.80 -16.74
N LYS A 265 -13.44 30.02 -17.77
CA LYS A 265 -14.41 29.45 -18.72
C LYS A 265 -15.15 28.21 -18.19
N VAL A 266 -14.55 27.48 -17.26
CA VAL A 266 -15.07 26.22 -16.70
C VAL A 266 -15.57 26.38 -15.25
N LYS A 267 -15.72 27.62 -14.76
CA LYS A 267 -16.13 27.92 -13.38
C LYS A 267 -17.43 27.20 -12.96
N SER A 268 -18.42 27.10 -13.85
CA SER A 268 -19.67 26.38 -13.60
C SER A 268 -19.47 24.87 -13.48
N GLN A 269 -18.60 24.29 -14.31
CA GLN A 269 -18.22 22.88 -14.24
C GLN A 269 -17.42 22.58 -12.96
N ALA A 270 -16.64 23.53 -12.45
CA ALA A 270 -15.97 23.42 -11.15
C ALA A 270 -16.95 23.48 -9.96
N SER A 271 -17.93 24.39 -10.00
CA SER A 271 -19.01 24.42 -9.00
C SER A 271 -19.85 23.13 -9.02
N LEU A 272 -20.18 22.60 -10.20
CA LEU A 272 -20.88 21.31 -10.35
C LEU A 272 -20.03 20.12 -9.87
N ALA A 273 -18.70 20.20 -9.99
CA ALA A 273 -17.76 19.23 -9.42
C ALA A 273 -17.58 19.37 -7.88
N GLN A 274 -18.29 20.30 -7.24
CA GLN A 274 -18.13 20.65 -5.82
C GLN A 274 -16.71 21.09 -5.45
N TRP A 275 -16.00 21.72 -6.38
CA TRP A 275 -14.68 22.30 -6.13
C TRP A 275 -14.81 23.68 -5.48
N HIS A 276 -14.15 23.88 -4.35
CA HIS A 276 -14.09 25.16 -3.67
C HIS A 276 -13.05 26.10 -4.31
N GLU A 277 -13.33 27.41 -4.27
CA GLU A 277 -12.36 28.44 -4.67
C GLU A 277 -11.15 28.45 -3.71
N ASP A 278 -10.00 28.90 -4.22
CA ASP A 278 -8.67 28.87 -3.58
C ASP A 278 -8.15 27.49 -3.15
N ARG A 279 -8.83 26.38 -3.49
CA ARG A 279 -8.33 25.02 -3.23
C ARG A 279 -7.21 24.64 -4.21
N PRO A 280 -6.07 24.09 -3.74
CA PRO A 280 -5.04 23.52 -4.61
C PRO A 280 -5.49 22.18 -5.22
N VAL A 281 -5.12 21.95 -6.47
CA VAL A 281 -5.29 20.70 -7.23
C VAL A 281 -3.98 20.34 -7.94
N VAL A 282 -3.75 19.05 -8.19
CA VAL A 282 -2.64 18.63 -9.06
C VAL A 282 -3.17 18.43 -10.47
N VAL A 283 -2.51 19.03 -11.46
CA VAL A 283 -2.81 18.89 -12.89
C VAL A 283 -1.70 18.06 -13.55
N THR A 284 -2.02 16.81 -13.83
CA THR A 284 -1.15 15.81 -14.46
C THR A 284 -1.48 15.68 -15.94
N MET A 285 -0.48 15.48 -16.80
CA MET A 285 -0.71 15.19 -18.23
C MET A 285 -1.61 13.94 -18.38
N TYR A 286 -2.63 14.03 -19.25
CA TYR A 286 -3.46 12.86 -19.57
C TYR A 286 -2.69 11.93 -20.50
N LEU A 287 -2.75 10.62 -20.25
CA LEU A 287 -2.07 9.60 -21.05
C LEU A 287 -3.09 8.67 -21.73
N PRO A 288 -3.01 8.50 -23.06
CA PRO A 288 -3.73 7.44 -23.77
C PRO A 288 -3.01 6.08 -23.62
N ALA A 289 -3.61 5.02 -24.17
CA ALA A 289 -2.99 3.70 -24.34
C ALA A 289 -2.30 3.16 -23.06
N LEU A 290 -3.02 3.18 -21.94
CA LEU A 290 -2.59 2.62 -20.66
C LEU A 290 -3.23 1.26 -20.41
N GLU A 291 -2.40 0.25 -20.17
CA GLU A 291 -2.78 -1.12 -19.81
C GLU A 291 -2.51 -1.39 -18.32
N PRO A 292 -3.23 -2.32 -17.67
CA PRO A 292 -2.93 -2.72 -16.28
C PRO A 292 -1.54 -3.35 -16.15
N ALA A 293 -0.72 -2.86 -15.21
CA ALA A 293 0.58 -3.46 -14.94
C ALA A 293 0.46 -4.63 -13.94
N TYR A 294 0.95 -5.80 -14.30
CA TYR A 294 0.89 -7.02 -13.47
C TYR A 294 2.21 -7.26 -12.75
N ILE A 295 2.14 -7.69 -11.49
CA ILE A 295 3.34 -7.89 -10.66
C ILE A 295 4.19 -9.03 -11.27
N PRO A 296 5.50 -8.87 -11.48
CA PRO A 296 6.36 -9.90 -12.07
C PRO A 296 6.40 -11.19 -11.25
N SER A 297 6.59 -12.33 -11.93
CA SER A 297 6.62 -13.65 -11.27
C SER A 297 7.57 -13.73 -10.06
N PRO A 298 8.82 -13.21 -10.12
CA PRO A 298 9.75 -13.26 -8.98
C PRO A 298 9.23 -12.48 -7.74
N LEU A 299 8.45 -11.42 -7.96
CA LEU A 299 7.84 -10.57 -6.94
C LEU A 299 6.46 -11.04 -6.47
N ARG A 300 5.78 -11.92 -7.24
CA ARG A 300 4.52 -12.57 -6.84
C ARG A 300 4.72 -13.75 -5.90
N SER A 301 5.79 -14.52 -6.12
CA SER A 301 6.12 -15.79 -5.46
C SER A 301 6.04 -15.76 -3.92
N VAL A 302 5.99 -16.93 -3.26
CA VAL A 302 6.03 -17.00 -1.79
C VAL A 302 7.36 -16.43 -1.27
N ASN A 303 8.47 -16.86 -1.88
CA ASN A 303 9.84 -16.49 -1.50
C ASN A 303 10.31 -15.22 -2.23
N LYS A 304 9.47 -14.18 -2.29
CA LYS A 304 9.64 -12.94 -3.10
C LYS A 304 11.10 -12.51 -3.22
N ARG A 305 11.62 -12.48 -4.44
CA ARG A 305 13.05 -12.32 -4.69
C ARG A 305 13.34 -11.83 -6.10
N LEU A 306 14.19 -10.81 -6.21
CA LEU A 306 14.80 -10.30 -7.43
C LEU A 306 16.26 -9.99 -7.11
N HIS A 307 17.06 -11.06 -6.98
CA HIS A 307 18.51 -10.99 -6.78
C HIS A 307 19.22 -11.44 -8.07
N PRO A 308 20.56 -11.29 -8.22
CA PRO A 308 21.23 -11.53 -9.51
C PRO A 308 21.00 -12.92 -10.14
N ASN A 309 20.89 -13.97 -9.32
CA ASN A 309 20.66 -15.35 -9.78
C ASN A 309 19.21 -15.62 -10.22
N ASP A 310 18.30 -14.67 -10.03
CA ASP A 310 16.87 -14.75 -10.34
C ASP A 310 16.52 -13.89 -11.58
N VAL A 311 17.52 -13.30 -12.22
CA VAL A 311 17.40 -12.48 -13.43
C VAL A 311 17.76 -13.32 -14.66
N ASP A 312 16.72 -13.82 -15.33
CA ASP A 312 16.78 -14.46 -16.65
C ASP A 312 15.51 -14.10 -17.43
N GLY A 313 15.55 -14.24 -18.76
CA GLY A 313 14.45 -13.94 -19.67
C GLY A 313 14.81 -13.02 -20.84
N PRO A 314 13.86 -12.79 -21.76
CA PRO A 314 14.06 -11.94 -22.93
C PRO A 314 14.10 -10.46 -22.54
N MET A 315 14.81 -9.65 -23.33
CA MET A 315 15.09 -8.24 -23.02
C MET A 315 13.86 -7.38 -22.60
N PRO A 316 12.65 -7.53 -23.17
CA PRO A 316 11.47 -6.77 -22.71
C PRO A 316 11.11 -7.04 -21.24
N ASP A 317 11.23 -8.29 -20.78
CA ASP A 317 10.91 -8.67 -19.39
C ASP A 317 11.97 -8.15 -18.43
N ILE A 318 13.25 -8.18 -18.84
CA ILE A 318 14.38 -7.60 -18.11
C ILE A 318 14.22 -6.07 -17.98
N VAL A 319 13.82 -5.40 -19.05
CA VAL A 319 13.53 -3.96 -19.08
C VAL A 319 12.30 -3.61 -18.24
N GLU A 320 11.31 -4.49 -18.12
CA GLU A 320 10.22 -4.28 -17.16
C GLU A 320 10.70 -4.49 -15.72
N LEU A 321 11.44 -5.56 -15.41
CA LEU A 321 12.03 -5.81 -14.08
C LEU A 321 12.91 -4.66 -13.60
N ALA A 322 13.67 -4.02 -14.49
CA ALA A 322 14.43 -2.82 -14.16
C ALA A 322 13.55 -1.66 -13.70
N GLN A 323 12.41 -1.43 -14.36
CA GLN A 323 11.42 -0.43 -13.94
C GLN A 323 10.71 -0.81 -12.62
N TRP A 324 10.47 -2.11 -12.38
CA TRP A 324 9.95 -2.61 -11.09
C TRP A 324 10.95 -2.43 -9.94
N SER A 325 12.26 -2.53 -10.19
CA SER A 325 13.29 -2.28 -9.16
C SER A 325 13.26 -0.82 -8.67
N ASP A 326 13.12 0.15 -9.60
CA ASP A 326 12.91 1.56 -9.27
C ASP A 326 11.58 1.80 -8.55
N LEU A 327 10.50 1.13 -8.96
CA LEU A 327 9.21 1.25 -8.31
C LEU A 327 9.27 0.81 -6.85
N ILE A 328 9.90 -0.34 -6.56
CA ILE A 328 10.04 -0.84 -5.18
C ILE A 328 10.83 0.14 -4.32
N VAL A 329 11.94 0.67 -4.83
CA VAL A 329 12.74 1.70 -4.13
C VAL A 329 11.91 2.96 -3.90
N PHE A 330 11.18 3.44 -4.92
CA PHE A 330 10.38 4.65 -4.84
C PHE A 330 9.17 4.53 -3.89
N ASP A 331 8.43 3.42 -3.97
CA ASP A 331 7.32 3.10 -3.07
C ASP A 331 7.81 2.85 -1.64
N TYR A 332 8.99 2.24 -1.46
CA TYR A 332 9.62 2.16 -0.14
C TYR A 332 9.89 3.55 0.41
N LEU A 333 10.63 4.41 -0.32
CA LEU A 333 11.00 5.75 0.13
C LEU A 333 9.80 6.63 0.46
N THR A 334 8.79 6.62 -0.42
CA THR A 334 7.54 7.38 -0.22
C THR A 334 6.58 6.70 0.77
N ALA A 335 6.76 5.43 1.11
CA ALA A 335 5.76 4.61 1.81
C ALA A 335 4.38 4.60 1.11
N ASN A 336 4.38 4.57 -0.23
CA ASN A 336 3.14 4.54 -1.01
C ASN A 336 2.44 3.17 -0.89
N LEU A 337 1.39 3.13 -0.08
CA LEU A 337 0.64 1.92 0.21
C LEU A 337 -0.30 1.46 -0.92
N ASP A 338 -0.67 2.34 -1.86
CA ASP A 338 -1.78 2.10 -2.81
C ASP A 338 -1.33 1.50 -4.16
N ARG A 339 -0.41 0.52 -4.07
CA ARG A 339 0.17 -0.25 -5.18
C ARG A 339 0.40 -1.72 -4.74
N VAL A 340 1.60 -2.27 -4.91
CA VAL A 340 1.98 -3.64 -4.52
C VAL A 340 1.68 -3.94 -3.05
N VAL A 341 1.89 -2.96 -2.16
CA VAL A 341 1.53 -3.06 -0.73
C VAL A 341 0.03 -3.26 -0.53
N ASN A 342 -0.83 -2.70 -1.38
CA ASN A 342 -2.27 -2.95 -1.37
C ASN A 342 -2.57 -4.39 -1.80
N ASN A 343 -1.96 -4.90 -2.89
CA ASN A 343 -2.10 -6.31 -3.30
C ASN A 343 -1.65 -7.26 -2.17
N MET A 344 -0.51 -7.00 -1.53
CA MET A 344 -0.01 -7.82 -0.41
C MET A 344 -0.90 -7.70 0.84
N TYR A 345 -1.42 -6.53 1.17
CA TYR A 345 -2.30 -6.34 2.32
C TYR A 345 -3.63 -7.09 2.14
N ASN A 346 -4.18 -7.13 0.92
CA ASN A 346 -5.45 -7.82 0.64
C ASN A 346 -5.33 -9.35 0.51
N LEU A 347 -4.11 -9.93 0.54
CA LEU A 347 -3.91 -11.39 0.56
C LEU A 347 -4.65 -12.09 1.70
N GLN A 348 -4.88 -11.39 2.83
CA GLN A 348 -5.61 -11.93 3.98
C GLN A 348 -7.10 -12.20 3.72
N TRP A 349 -7.66 -11.68 2.61
CA TRP A 349 -9.06 -11.89 2.19
C TRP A 349 -9.18 -12.60 0.83
N ASN A 350 -8.18 -12.45 -0.04
CA ASN A 350 -8.15 -13.12 -1.34
C ASN A 350 -6.70 -13.59 -1.65
N PRO A 351 -6.41 -14.90 -1.65
CA PRO A 351 -5.06 -15.41 -1.93
C PRO A 351 -4.60 -15.15 -3.37
N GLY A 352 -5.52 -14.84 -4.30
CA GLY A 352 -5.22 -14.47 -5.68
C GLY A 352 -4.75 -13.02 -5.87
N MET A 353 -4.72 -12.17 -4.85
CA MET A 353 -4.46 -10.72 -5.00
C MET A 353 -3.10 -10.36 -5.64
N MET A 354 -2.10 -11.22 -5.53
CA MET A 354 -0.81 -11.00 -6.21
C MET A 354 -0.88 -11.24 -7.73
N ASN A 355 -1.89 -11.98 -8.23
CA ASN A 355 -2.10 -12.20 -9.67
C ASN A 355 -2.97 -11.11 -10.32
N ALA A 356 -3.59 -10.23 -9.53
CA ALA A 356 -4.21 -9.01 -10.04
C ALA A 356 -3.14 -7.99 -10.45
N SER A 357 -3.52 -7.02 -11.29
CA SER A 357 -2.67 -5.85 -11.57
C SER A 357 -2.38 -5.06 -10.28
N ALA A 358 -1.24 -4.38 -10.23
CA ALA A 358 -0.94 -3.44 -9.16
C ALA A 358 -1.82 -2.19 -9.30
N HIS A 359 -2.46 -1.76 -8.19
CA HIS A 359 -3.30 -0.57 -8.22
C HIS A 359 -2.46 0.70 -8.53
N ASN A 360 -3.08 1.69 -9.18
CA ASN A 360 -2.45 2.93 -9.67
C ASN A 360 -1.20 2.75 -10.56
N LEU A 361 -0.88 1.54 -11.03
CA LEU A 361 0.26 1.27 -11.91
C LEU A 361 -0.26 0.81 -13.27
N ALA A 362 0.24 1.44 -14.33
CA ALA A 362 -0.10 1.10 -15.71
C ALA A 362 1.16 0.95 -16.55
N LYS A 363 1.09 0.17 -17.62
CA LYS A 363 2.09 0.16 -18.70
C LYS A 363 1.54 0.93 -19.88
N ASN A 364 2.31 1.81 -20.51
CA ASN A 364 1.90 2.35 -21.81
C ASN A 364 2.18 1.29 -22.90
N ALA A 365 1.14 0.94 -23.66
CA ALA A 365 1.18 -0.13 -24.66
C ALA A 365 2.25 0.11 -25.74
N ASP A 366 2.40 1.35 -26.20
CA ASP A 366 3.26 1.71 -27.33
C ASP A 366 4.76 1.70 -26.99
N THR A 367 5.11 1.95 -25.72
CA THR A 367 6.52 2.18 -25.28
C THR A 367 7.01 1.23 -24.19
N GLY A 368 6.15 0.42 -23.57
CA GLY A 368 6.53 -0.44 -22.45
C GLY A 368 6.89 0.32 -21.15
N LEU A 369 6.66 1.64 -21.10
CA LEU A 369 6.91 2.46 -19.92
C LEU A 369 5.91 2.12 -18.80
N LEU A 370 6.39 1.68 -17.64
CA LEU A 370 5.60 1.66 -16.42
C LEU A 370 5.38 3.09 -15.93
N VAL A 371 4.12 3.46 -15.69
CA VAL A 371 3.71 4.80 -15.29
C VAL A 371 3.19 4.80 -13.86
N PHE A 372 3.80 5.61 -13.02
CA PHE A 372 3.53 5.68 -11.59
C PHE A 372 2.42 6.72 -11.33
N LEU A 373 1.14 6.31 -11.42
CA LEU A 373 -0.04 7.18 -11.25
C LEU A 373 -0.48 7.30 -9.77
N ASP A 374 -1.35 8.28 -9.46
CA ASP A 374 -1.98 8.55 -8.15
C ASP A 374 -1.07 8.29 -6.92
N ASN A 375 -0.04 9.13 -6.78
CA ASN A 375 0.96 9.02 -5.72
C ASN A 375 0.50 9.71 -4.41
N GLU A 376 -0.78 10.03 -4.28
CA GLU A 376 -1.38 10.71 -3.13
C GLU A 376 -1.17 9.99 -1.79
N SER A 377 -0.98 8.67 -1.83
CA SER A 377 -0.77 7.84 -0.64
C SER A 377 0.70 7.81 -0.20
N GLY A 378 1.60 8.43 -0.98
CA GLY A 378 3.00 8.61 -0.63
C GLY A 378 3.23 9.75 0.38
N LEU A 379 4.47 9.80 0.86
CA LEU A 379 5.03 10.77 1.79
C LEU A 379 4.12 11.03 2.99
N LEU A 380 3.44 12.18 3.08
CA LEU A 380 2.72 12.58 4.29
C LEU A 380 1.62 11.58 4.69
N HIS A 381 0.90 11.03 3.70
CA HIS A 381 -0.16 10.06 3.98
C HIS A 381 0.42 8.70 4.38
N GLY A 382 1.36 8.16 3.60
CA GLY A 382 2.05 6.89 3.89
C GLY A 382 2.79 6.90 5.22
N TYR A 383 3.52 7.98 5.53
CA TYR A 383 4.27 8.14 6.78
C TYR A 383 3.39 8.19 8.03
N ARG A 384 2.11 8.60 7.91
CA ARG A 384 1.13 8.48 9.01
C ARG A 384 0.68 7.03 9.27
N LEU A 385 0.89 6.13 8.31
CA LEU A 385 0.38 4.76 8.29
C LEU A 385 1.49 3.68 8.31
N LEU A 386 2.76 4.09 8.39
CA LEU A 386 3.93 3.19 8.49
C LEU A 386 3.79 2.12 9.58
N SER A 387 3.22 2.45 10.75
CA SER A 387 2.99 1.48 11.83
C SER A 387 2.03 0.33 11.48
N LYS A 388 1.30 0.43 10.36
CA LYS A 388 0.47 -0.63 9.78
C LYS A 388 1.10 -1.29 8.55
N TYR A 389 1.81 -0.52 7.71
CA TYR A 389 2.23 -0.97 6.37
C TYR A 389 3.73 -1.19 6.18
N GLU A 390 4.60 -0.76 7.11
CA GLU A 390 6.06 -0.83 6.92
C GLU A 390 6.58 -2.25 6.73
N SER A 391 5.94 -3.26 7.31
CA SER A 391 6.31 -4.67 7.11
C SER A 391 6.21 -5.10 5.65
N TYR A 392 5.21 -4.62 4.90
CA TYR A 392 5.05 -4.93 3.48
C TYR A 392 6.08 -4.18 2.62
N HIS A 393 6.36 -2.92 2.94
CA HIS A 393 7.44 -2.16 2.30
C HIS A 393 8.81 -2.81 2.54
N SER A 394 9.07 -3.26 3.77
CA SER A 394 10.32 -3.94 4.13
C SER A 394 10.47 -5.26 3.39
N VAL A 395 9.43 -6.11 3.34
CA VAL A 395 9.45 -7.36 2.56
C VAL A 395 9.70 -7.13 1.06
N LEU A 396 9.22 -6.03 0.48
CA LEU A 396 9.52 -5.69 -0.92
C LEU A 396 10.94 -5.18 -1.13
N LEU A 397 11.49 -4.38 -0.19
CA LEU A 397 12.88 -3.93 -0.25
C LEU A 397 13.86 -5.10 -0.02
N ASP A 398 13.59 -5.94 0.99
CA ASP A 398 14.42 -7.08 1.36
C ASP A 398 14.41 -8.20 0.31
N ALA A 399 13.38 -8.23 -0.55
CA ALA A 399 13.32 -9.07 -1.75
C ALA A 399 14.18 -8.56 -2.92
N LEU A 400 14.74 -7.36 -2.85
CA LEU A 400 15.45 -6.72 -3.96
C LEU A 400 16.96 -6.70 -3.71
N CYS A 401 17.74 -7.29 -4.64
CA CYS A 401 19.20 -7.14 -4.71
C CYS A 401 19.69 -6.87 -6.15
N VAL A 402 18.82 -6.31 -6.99
CA VAL A 402 19.19 -5.75 -8.30
C VAL A 402 18.57 -4.36 -8.42
N PHE A 403 19.39 -3.36 -8.72
CA PHE A 403 19.01 -1.95 -8.66
C PHE A 403 19.46 -1.19 -9.91
N ARG A 404 18.75 -0.11 -10.25
CA ARG A 404 19.24 0.84 -11.26
C ARG A 404 20.33 1.73 -10.67
N LYS A 405 21.54 1.66 -11.22
CA LYS A 405 22.69 2.42 -10.71
C LYS A 405 22.44 3.93 -10.63
N PRO A 406 21.83 4.61 -11.62
CA PRO A 406 21.53 6.04 -11.53
C PRO A 406 20.67 6.41 -10.31
N THR A 407 19.71 5.56 -9.94
CA THR A 407 18.82 5.75 -8.79
C THR A 407 19.58 5.64 -7.46
N ILE A 408 20.49 4.66 -7.36
CA ILE A 408 21.33 4.47 -6.16
C ILE A 408 22.39 5.58 -6.03
N ASP A 409 22.98 6.02 -7.14
CA ASP A 409 23.93 7.14 -7.16
C ASP A 409 23.24 8.46 -6.74
N ALA A 410 22.00 8.69 -7.19
CA ALA A 410 21.18 9.80 -6.74
C ALA A 410 20.83 9.73 -5.24
N LEU A 411 20.45 8.55 -4.72
CA LEU A 411 20.21 8.34 -3.29
C LEU A 411 21.47 8.58 -2.45
N THR A 412 22.62 8.10 -2.93
CA THR A 412 23.92 8.31 -2.29
C THR A 412 24.22 9.80 -2.19
N LYS A 413 24.03 10.55 -3.29
CA LYS A 413 24.17 12.01 -3.29
C LYS A 413 23.23 12.69 -2.30
N LEU A 414 21.96 12.28 -2.20
CA LEU A 414 21.02 12.83 -1.21
C LEU A 414 21.45 12.57 0.23
N LYS A 415 22.02 11.39 0.53
CA LYS A 415 22.56 11.08 1.87
C LYS A 415 23.81 11.90 2.18
N THR A 416 24.70 12.09 1.20
CA THR A 416 25.92 12.91 1.36
C THR A 416 25.62 14.40 1.50
N ASP A 417 24.76 14.95 0.64
CA ASP A 417 24.42 16.38 0.67
C ASP A 417 23.49 16.75 1.84
N GLY A 418 22.74 15.78 2.39
CA GLY A 418 21.76 15.97 3.47
C GLY A 418 20.53 16.83 3.10
N ASN A 419 20.43 17.27 1.85
CA ASN A 419 19.64 18.42 1.42
C ASN A 419 18.23 18.11 0.90
N VAL A 420 17.76 16.85 0.94
CA VAL A 420 16.50 16.44 0.28
C VAL A 420 15.28 17.29 0.69
N GLY A 421 15.21 17.73 1.95
CA GLY A 421 14.16 18.62 2.44
C GLY A 421 14.18 20.01 1.79
N TYR A 422 15.38 20.57 1.54
CA TYR A 422 15.55 21.83 0.83
C TYR A 422 15.23 21.68 -0.67
N LEU A 423 15.67 20.60 -1.31
CA LEU A 423 15.34 20.33 -2.71
C LEU A 423 13.82 20.21 -2.94
N LEU A 424 13.12 19.54 -2.01
CA LEU A 424 11.68 19.32 -2.08
C LEU A 424 10.85 20.56 -1.70
N ASN A 425 11.27 21.35 -0.70
CA ASN A 425 10.52 22.54 -0.27
C ASN A 425 10.84 23.77 -1.12
N GLU A 426 12.13 24.03 -1.40
CA GLU A 426 12.59 25.29 -1.98
C GLU A 426 12.79 25.20 -3.50
N LEU A 427 13.57 24.23 -3.99
CA LEU A 427 13.93 24.19 -5.42
C LEU A 427 12.82 23.60 -6.32
N SER A 428 11.82 22.95 -5.72
CA SER A 428 10.72 22.32 -6.45
C SER A 428 9.60 23.32 -6.82
N PHE A 429 9.33 24.29 -5.93
CA PHE A 429 8.19 25.21 -5.98
C PHE A 429 8.62 26.67 -6.09
N ASP A 430 7.89 27.45 -6.88
CA ASP A 430 7.96 28.91 -6.85
C ASP A 430 6.94 29.51 -5.88
N GLU A 431 6.95 30.83 -5.76
CA GLU A 431 6.17 31.62 -4.81
C GLU A 431 4.67 31.26 -4.80
N LEU A 432 4.03 31.22 -5.97
CA LEU A 432 2.60 30.90 -6.11
C LEU A 432 2.24 29.48 -5.65
N ASP A 433 3.12 28.50 -5.85
CA ASP A 433 2.86 27.14 -5.38
C ASP A 433 3.04 27.04 -3.85
N ARG A 434 3.94 27.83 -3.25
CA ARG A 434 4.22 27.88 -1.80
C ARG A 434 3.10 28.57 -1.01
N GLU A 435 2.47 29.61 -1.58
CA GLU A 435 1.24 30.20 -1.02
C GLU A 435 0.10 29.17 -0.98
N ALA A 436 0.02 28.33 -2.00
CA ALA A 436 -1.08 27.39 -2.20
C ALA A 436 -0.97 26.08 -1.40
N LEU A 437 0.24 25.70 -0.98
CA LEU A 437 0.50 24.40 -0.39
C LEU A 437 1.63 24.45 0.66
N PRO A 438 1.40 23.94 1.89
CA PRO A 438 2.45 23.93 2.90
C PRO A 438 3.63 23.02 2.51
N THR A 439 4.81 23.38 2.99
CA THR A 439 6.06 22.61 2.85
C THR A 439 5.99 21.24 3.55
N LEU A 440 6.88 20.31 3.19
CA LEU A 440 7.03 19.05 3.91
C LEU A 440 7.41 19.30 5.38
N PRO A 441 6.66 18.74 6.35
CA PRO A 441 7.04 18.81 7.76
C PRO A 441 8.42 18.18 8.02
N GLU A 442 9.19 18.78 8.91
CA GLU A 442 10.53 18.30 9.30
C GLU A 442 10.53 16.83 9.79
N LYS A 443 9.43 16.37 10.41
CA LYS A 443 9.22 14.95 10.73
C LYS A 443 9.23 14.05 9.48
N SER A 444 8.56 14.47 8.41
CA SER A 444 8.53 13.73 7.15
C SER A 444 9.90 13.72 6.46
N ILE A 445 10.65 14.82 6.55
CA ILE A 445 12.02 14.90 6.02
C ILE A 445 12.96 13.95 6.79
N ARG A 446 12.87 13.89 8.13
CA ARG A 446 13.62 12.90 8.93
C ARG A 446 13.27 11.46 8.58
N ILE A 447 11.99 11.15 8.34
CA ILE A 447 11.55 9.82 7.90
C ILE A 447 12.15 9.51 6.52
N LEU A 448 12.07 10.43 5.56
CA LEU A 448 12.65 10.25 4.23
C LEU A 448 14.17 9.97 4.30
N ASN A 449 14.93 10.77 5.06
CA ASN A 449 16.38 10.55 5.25
C ASN A 449 16.70 9.17 5.84
N SER A 450 15.96 8.74 6.86
CA SER A 450 16.11 7.40 7.46
C SER A 450 15.78 6.27 6.47
N ARG A 451 14.84 6.50 5.54
CA ARG A 451 14.48 5.53 4.49
C ARG A 451 15.51 5.49 3.35
N ILE A 452 16.06 6.64 2.94
CA ILE A 452 17.22 6.72 2.03
C ILE A 452 18.39 5.92 2.62
N GLU A 453 18.67 6.10 3.91
CA GLU A 453 19.69 5.32 4.61
C GLU A 453 19.40 3.81 4.64
N ARG A 454 18.17 3.38 4.94
CA ARG A 454 17.81 1.95 4.91
C ARG A 454 17.96 1.33 3.51
N VAL A 455 17.63 2.04 2.44
CA VAL A 455 17.87 1.57 1.06
C VAL A 455 19.36 1.43 0.78
N LEU A 456 20.17 2.46 1.07
CA LEU A 456 21.62 2.41 0.82
C LEU A 456 22.34 1.34 1.66
N ASN A 457 21.93 1.16 2.92
CA ASN A 457 22.45 0.08 3.77
C ASN A 457 22.04 -1.31 3.25
N HIS A 458 20.90 -1.42 2.56
CA HIS A 458 20.43 -2.65 1.92
C HIS A 458 21.23 -2.97 0.65
N VAL A 459 21.47 -1.98 -0.21
CA VAL A 459 22.35 -2.13 -1.39
C VAL A 459 23.73 -2.59 -0.95
N ALA A 460 24.33 -1.93 0.05
CA ALA A 460 25.65 -2.28 0.59
C ALA A 460 25.69 -3.66 1.30
N TRP A 461 24.54 -4.26 1.61
CA TRP A 461 24.45 -5.67 2.03
C TRP A 461 24.39 -6.60 0.82
N CYS A 462 23.55 -6.30 -0.18
CA CYS A 462 23.48 -7.04 -1.44
C CYS A 462 24.84 -7.08 -2.16
N GLU A 463 25.57 -5.95 -2.25
CA GLU A 463 26.91 -5.89 -2.84
C GLU A 463 27.86 -6.89 -2.19
N LYS A 464 27.88 -6.96 -0.85
CA LYS A 464 28.71 -7.91 -0.09
C LYS A 464 28.27 -9.35 -0.31
N GLN A 465 26.97 -9.60 -0.36
CA GLN A 465 26.39 -10.92 -0.57
C GLN A 465 26.71 -11.49 -1.96
N TYR A 466 26.75 -10.64 -3.00
CA TYR A 466 26.98 -11.07 -4.38
C TYR A 466 28.40 -10.82 -4.91
N ALA A 467 29.28 -10.12 -4.19
CA ALA A 467 30.69 -9.90 -4.56
C ALA A 467 31.48 -11.19 -4.90
N GLY A 468 31.13 -12.33 -4.31
CA GLY A 468 31.71 -13.63 -4.62
C GLY A 468 31.12 -14.35 -5.85
N SER A 469 29.94 -13.92 -6.31
CA SER A 469 29.24 -14.48 -7.48
C SER A 469 29.70 -13.85 -8.81
N LEU A 470 30.69 -12.96 -8.75
CA LEU A 470 31.11 -12.03 -9.82
C LEU A 470 32.63 -12.11 -10.10
N ARG A 471 33.27 -13.23 -9.73
CA ARG A 471 34.73 -13.46 -9.82
C ARG A 471 35.07 -14.85 -10.36
N LYS A 472 34.29 -15.33 -11.33
CA LYS A 472 34.55 -16.53 -12.14
C LYS A 472 34.14 -16.25 -13.57
#